data_AF-J3L5X3-F1
#
_entry.id   AF-J3L5X3-F1
#
_cell.length_a   1.000
_cell.length_b   1.000
_cell.length_c   1.000
_cell.angle_alpha   90.00
_cell.angle_beta   90.00
_cell.angle_gamma   90.00
#
_symmetry.space_group_name_H-M   'P 1'
#
loop_
_entity.id
_entity.type
_entity.pdbx_description
1 polymer ?
#
loop_
_entity_poly.entity_id
_entity_poly.type
_entity_poly.pdbx_seq_one_letter_code
_entity_poly.pdbx_strand_id
1 'polypeptide(L)'
;MLNLHTVRTSLPSLHRSSPYRRALLNRKRSSICACKSEDDGSDASSSLGGDKRQQEVLAKIAMLQAQKVRITNFLDERSAYLTKFAKDADSEFDLIGQNAMKELDEVGDQIMERLDSKMQAFEETAEVQRQEIEMNERVLEDFEDWIEKEKNEGMFFKSLGKVKPRNKKELTVKPTPKLEAQKVKEIAKESAGSKTRMNIYLGLMAILGLTIANAVFATPEVEWRKVAALVLIFIGLVAQVIYEQDISSPEAEKKGGEEK
;
A
#
# COMPACT_ATOMS: atom_id res chain seq x y z
N MET A 1 30.23 5.97 -15.94
CA MET A 1 30.33 7.06 -16.92
C MET A 1 29.01 7.20 -17.66
N LEU A 2 28.15 8.11 -17.22
CA LEU A 2 27.03 8.65 -18.00
C LEU A 2 26.88 10.12 -17.56
N ASN A 3 27.12 11.04 -18.47
CA ASN A 3 27.13 12.48 -18.21
C ASN A 3 25.70 13.03 -18.26
N LEU A 4 25.21 13.54 -17.14
CA LEU A 4 23.96 14.31 -17.07
C LEU A 4 24.25 15.77 -17.39
N HIS A 5 23.80 16.26 -18.54
CA HIS A 5 23.80 17.67 -18.87
C HIS A 5 22.53 18.34 -18.32
N THR A 6 22.70 19.13 -17.26
CA THR A 6 21.64 19.98 -16.70
C THR A 6 21.45 21.21 -17.59
N VAL A 7 20.33 21.28 -18.32
CA VAL A 7 19.94 22.48 -19.06
C VAL A 7 19.20 23.42 -18.11
N ARG A 8 19.87 24.50 -17.73
CA ARG A 8 19.32 25.60 -16.92
C ARG A 8 18.46 26.48 -17.83
N THR A 9 17.14 26.36 -17.76
CA THR A 9 16.21 27.28 -18.42
C THR A 9 15.80 28.39 -17.45
N SER A 10 16.39 29.59 -17.63
CA SER A 10 15.90 30.80 -16.96
C SER A 10 14.76 31.40 -17.79
N LEU A 11 13.52 31.29 -17.30
CA LEU A 11 12.38 32.00 -17.85
C LEU A 11 12.45 33.48 -17.41
N PRO A 12 12.33 34.47 -18.32
CA PRO A 12 12.10 35.85 -17.91
C PRO A 12 10.63 36.02 -17.48
N SER A 13 10.43 36.66 -16.33
CA SER A 13 9.12 37.00 -15.77
C SER A 13 8.35 37.93 -16.69
N LEU A 14 7.15 37.51 -17.11
CA LEU A 14 6.24 38.27 -17.95
C LEU A 14 5.62 39.41 -17.12
N HIS A 15 6.11 40.64 -17.32
CA HIS A 15 5.47 41.81 -16.74
C HIS A 15 4.17 42.10 -17.50
N ARG A 16 3.06 41.70 -16.87
CA ARG A 16 1.69 41.98 -17.29
C ARG A 16 1.45 43.49 -17.25
N SER A 17 1.24 44.11 -18.42
CA SER A 17 0.44 45.33 -18.51
C SER A 17 -0.29 45.36 -19.85
N SER A 18 -1.61 45.19 -19.78
CA SER A 18 -2.54 45.67 -20.83
C SER A 18 -3.19 46.90 -20.22
N PRO A 19 -3.30 48.00 -20.97
CA PRO A 19 -4.53 48.15 -21.72
C PRO A 19 -4.31 48.82 -23.08
N TYR A 20 -5.06 48.43 -24.11
CA TYR A 20 -5.68 49.41 -25.01
C TYR A 20 -6.73 48.73 -25.89
N ARG A 21 -7.99 48.88 -25.46
CA ARG A 21 -9.14 48.81 -26.36
C ARG A 21 -9.17 50.15 -27.10
N ARG A 22 -8.98 50.16 -28.42
CA ARG A 22 -9.57 51.20 -29.26
C ARG A 22 -9.71 50.74 -30.71
N ALA A 23 -10.96 50.56 -31.10
CA ALA A 23 -11.41 50.38 -32.47
C ALA A 23 -11.01 51.59 -33.32
N LEU A 24 -10.45 51.36 -34.52
CA LEU A 24 -10.42 52.34 -35.60
C LEU A 24 -10.46 51.66 -36.98
N LEU A 25 -11.68 51.63 -37.53
CA LEU A 25 -12.06 52.10 -38.86
C LEU A 25 -11.27 51.59 -40.09
N ASN A 26 -11.95 50.72 -40.85
CA ASN A 26 -11.75 50.47 -42.27
C ASN A 26 -11.64 51.78 -43.07
N ARG A 27 -10.44 52.10 -43.56
CA ARG A 27 -10.25 53.12 -44.60
C ARG A 27 -9.94 52.43 -45.93
N LYS A 28 -10.99 52.11 -46.70
CA LYS A 28 -10.88 51.83 -48.12
C LYS A 28 -10.26 53.06 -48.80
N ARG A 29 -9.13 52.89 -49.49
CA ARG A 29 -8.65 53.83 -50.51
C ARG A 29 -8.66 53.11 -51.85
N SER A 30 -9.67 53.39 -52.66
CA SER A 30 -9.62 53.22 -54.10
C SER A 30 -9.08 54.53 -54.69
N SER A 31 -7.88 54.51 -55.26
CA SER A 31 -7.42 55.58 -56.15
C SER A 31 -7.28 54.98 -57.54
N ILE A 32 -8.28 55.27 -58.36
CA ILE A 32 -8.32 55.03 -59.80
C ILE A 32 -7.24 55.92 -60.43
N CYS A 33 -6.26 55.32 -61.09
CA CYS A 33 -5.27 56.02 -61.90
C CYS A 33 -5.92 56.32 -63.25
N ALA A 34 -6.25 57.59 -63.51
CA ALA A 34 -6.71 58.06 -64.80
C ALA A 34 -5.49 58.45 -65.64
N CYS A 35 -5.16 57.64 -66.65
CA CYS A 35 -4.21 58.01 -67.68
C CYS A 35 -4.82 59.14 -68.52
N LYS A 36 -4.20 60.32 -68.50
CA LYS A 36 -4.39 61.34 -69.54
C LYS A 36 -3.31 61.14 -70.60
N SER A 37 -3.72 60.85 -71.83
CA SER A 37 -2.90 60.96 -73.02
C SER A 37 -3.14 62.33 -73.65
N GLU A 38 -2.13 63.18 -73.67
CA GLU A 38 -2.04 64.30 -74.61
C GLU A 38 -0.76 64.08 -75.43
N ASP A 39 -0.95 63.96 -76.74
CA ASP A 39 0.10 64.00 -77.75
C ASP A 39 0.69 65.42 -77.76
N ASP A 40 1.98 65.54 -77.44
CA ASP A 40 2.84 66.50 -78.13
C ASP A 40 4.28 66.03 -78.12
N GLY A 41 4.95 66.17 -79.27
CA GLY A 41 6.22 65.56 -79.57
C GLY A 41 7.37 66.14 -78.75
N SER A 42 8.11 65.27 -78.07
CA SER A 42 9.51 65.53 -77.70
C SER A 42 10.23 64.21 -77.49
N ASP A 43 11.24 63.97 -78.33
CA ASP A 43 12.23 62.92 -78.15
C ASP A 43 12.90 63.02 -76.78
N ALA A 44 12.68 62.04 -75.90
CA ALA A 44 13.61 61.65 -74.85
C ALA A 44 13.18 60.32 -74.23
N SER A 45 13.88 59.26 -74.67
CA SER A 45 14.11 58.00 -73.95
C SER A 45 13.13 57.65 -72.82
N SER A 46 12.20 56.75 -73.12
CA SER A 46 11.54 55.91 -72.14
C SER A 46 12.59 55.09 -71.37
N SER A 47 13.20 55.65 -70.32
CA SER A 47 13.89 54.86 -69.32
C SER A 47 12.80 54.16 -68.51
N LEU A 48 12.43 52.97 -68.98
CA LEU A 48 11.65 51.96 -68.28
C LEU A 48 12.46 51.47 -67.06
N GLY A 49 12.75 52.37 -66.12
CA GLY A 49 13.69 52.18 -65.03
C GLY A 49 13.25 53.02 -63.85
N GLY A 50 12.50 52.38 -62.94
CA GLY A 50 12.09 53.02 -61.68
C GLY A 50 13.29 53.42 -60.83
N ASP A 51 13.12 54.43 -59.99
CA ASP A 51 14.16 54.92 -59.06
C ASP A 51 14.72 53.75 -58.24
N LYS A 52 16.04 53.54 -58.31
CA LYS A 52 16.76 52.44 -57.63
C LYS A 52 16.47 52.41 -56.13
N ARG A 53 16.28 53.58 -55.50
CA ARG A 53 15.95 53.68 -54.06
C ARG A 53 14.54 53.17 -53.76
N GLN A 54 13.59 53.45 -54.65
CA GLN A 54 12.21 52.97 -54.49
C GLN A 54 12.13 51.45 -54.71
N GLN A 55 12.90 50.91 -55.65
CA GLN A 55 13.00 49.47 -55.88
C GLN A 55 13.59 48.73 -54.68
N GLU A 56 14.64 49.27 -54.04
CA GLU A 56 15.23 48.67 -52.83
C GLU A 56 14.25 48.66 -51.65
N VAL A 57 13.50 49.76 -51.45
CA VAL A 57 12.48 49.83 -50.40
C VAL A 57 11.35 48.83 -50.68
N LEU A 58 10.91 48.72 -51.93
CA LEU A 58 9.88 47.75 -52.31
C LEU A 58 10.36 46.30 -52.10
N ALA A 59 11.62 45.99 -52.43
CA ALA A 59 12.22 44.68 -52.20
C ALA A 59 12.28 44.35 -50.69
N LYS A 60 12.63 45.31 -49.83
CA LYS A 60 12.61 45.13 -48.37
C LYS A 60 11.21 44.89 -47.84
N ILE A 61 10.20 45.62 -48.34
CA ILE A 61 8.79 45.41 -47.97
C ILE A 61 8.34 44.00 -48.38
N ALA A 62 8.64 43.57 -49.59
CA ALA A 62 8.30 42.24 -50.08
C ALA A 62 8.98 41.15 -49.25
N MET A 63 10.26 41.32 -48.90
CA MET A 63 10.99 40.39 -48.03
C MET A 63 10.36 40.31 -46.63
N LEU A 64 10.01 41.45 -46.03
CA LEU A 64 9.36 41.50 -44.72
C LEU A 64 7.97 40.85 -44.75
N GLN A 65 7.20 41.06 -45.82
CA GLN A 65 5.91 40.42 -46.01
C GLN A 65 6.05 38.90 -46.13
N ALA A 66 7.05 38.41 -46.88
CA ALA A 66 7.33 36.98 -46.99
C ALA A 66 7.75 36.36 -45.64
N GLN A 67 8.62 37.04 -44.88
CA GLN A 67 9.01 36.60 -43.53
C GLN A 67 7.83 36.58 -42.57
N LYS A 68 6.94 37.59 -42.63
CA LYS A 68 5.72 37.63 -41.84
C LYS A 68 4.84 36.40 -42.11
N VAL A 69 4.56 36.12 -43.38
CA VAL A 69 3.75 34.94 -43.77
C VAL A 69 4.39 33.66 -43.26
N ARG A 70 5.71 33.51 -43.38
CA ARG A 70 6.43 32.31 -42.90
C ARG A 70 6.31 32.12 -41.39
N ILE A 71 6.49 33.20 -40.61
CA ILE A 71 6.39 33.14 -39.15
C ILE A 71 4.95 32.87 -38.71
N THR A 72 3.97 33.51 -39.33
CA THR A 72 2.55 33.27 -39.05
C THR A 72 2.18 31.82 -39.34
N ASN A 73 2.57 31.27 -40.50
CA ASN A 73 2.29 29.87 -40.83
C ASN A 73 2.95 28.90 -39.82
N PHE A 74 4.21 29.14 -39.42
CA PHE A 74 4.86 28.32 -38.40
C PHE A 74 4.14 28.39 -37.05
N LEU A 75 3.66 29.57 -36.65
CA LEU A 75 2.91 29.75 -35.42
C LEU A 75 1.56 29.03 -35.48
N ASP A 76 0.88 29.08 -36.62
CA ASP A 76 -0.39 28.39 -36.84
C ASP A 76 -0.21 26.87 -36.80
N GLU A 77 0.84 26.33 -37.46
CA GLU A 77 1.18 24.90 -37.41
C GLU A 77 1.49 24.43 -35.97
N ARG A 78 2.28 25.20 -35.22
CA ARG A 78 2.63 24.87 -33.83
C ARG A 78 1.43 24.98 -32.90
N SER A 79 0.56 25.97 -33.08
CA SER A 79 -0.65 26.09 -32.28
C SER A 79 -1.61 24.94 -32.55
N ALA A 80 -1.82 24.56 -33.82
CA ALA A 80 -2.61 23.39 -34.18
C ALA A 80 -2.03 22.09 -33.62
N TYR A 81 -0.70 21.91 -33.65
CA TYR A 81 -0.04 20.75 -33.03
C TYR A 81 -0.27 20.69 -31.53
N LEU A 82 -0.10 21.81 -30.82
CA LEU A 82 -0.33 21.86 -29.37
C LEU A 82 -1.79 21.60 -29.01
N THR A 83 -2.74 22.10 -29.80
CA THR A 83 -4.16 21.78 -29.60
C THR A 83 -4.45 20.30 -29.80
N LYS A 84 -3.86 19.67 -30.83
CA LYS A 84 -3.99 18.22 -31.04
C LYS A 84 -3.39 17.45 -29.87
N PHE A 85 -2.18 17.81 -29.43
CA PHE A 85 -1.50 17.18 -28.30
C PHE A 85 -2.32 17.29 -27.01
N ALA A 86 -2.88 18.46 -26.71
CA ALA A 86 -3.73 18.64 -25.54
C ALA A 86 -4.97 17.74 -25.59
N LYS A 87 -5.65 17.71 -26.75
CA LYS A 87 -6.85 16.88 -26.92
C LYS A 87 -6.55 15.38 -26.87
N ASP A 88 -5.42 14.97 -27.42
CA ASP A 88 -4.93 13.59 -27.38
C ASP A 88 -4.64 13.17 -25.94
N ALA A 89 -3.89 14.00 -25.21
CA ALA A 89 -3.60 13.78 -23.79
C ALA A 89 -4.90 13.69 -22.95
N ASP A 90 -5.85 14.60 -23.13
CA ASP A 90 -7.16 14.54 -22.44
C ASP A 90 -7.86 13.21 -22.71
N SER A 91 -7.86 12.74 -23.97
CA SER A 91 -8.49 11.47 -24.33
C SER A 91 -7.76 10.24 -23.80
N GLU A 92 -6.43 10.27 -23.73
CA GLU A 92 -5.63 9.21 -23.11
C GLU A 92 -5.85 9.17 -21.60
N PHE A 93 -5.92 10.32 -20.94
CA PHE A 93 -6.24 10.40 -19.50
C PHE A 93 -7.64 9.86 -19.20
N ASP A 94 -8.64 10.22 -19.99
CA ASP A 94 -10.00 9.70 -19.84
C ASP A 94 -10.05 8.19 -20.07
N LEU A 95 -9.31 7.67 -21.05
CA LEU A 95 -9.21 6.24 -21.32
C LEU A 95 -8.55 5.48 -20.16
N ILE A 96 -7.42 5.99 -19.64
CA ILE A 96 -6.73 5.41 -18.49
C ILE A 96 -7.65 5.41 -17.27
N GLY A 97 -8.32 6.53 -17.00
CA GLY A 97 -9.26 6.66 -15.89
C GLY A 97 -10.41 5.65 -15.98
N GLN A 98 -11.03 5.52 -17.15
CA GLN A 98 -12.09 4.54 -17.37
C GLN A 98 -11.60 3.10 -17.24
N ASN A 99 -10.43 2.78 -17.79
CA ASN A 99 -9.87 1.43 -17.71
C ASN A 99 -9.53 1.04 -16.26
N ALA A 100 -8.93 1.97 -15.50
CA ALA A 100 -8.61 1.76 -14.09
C ALA A 100 -9.88 1.55 -13.24
N MET A 101 -10.94 2.33 -13.49
CA MET A 101 -12.22 2.13 -12.80
C MET A 101 -12.84 0.77 -13.14
N LYS A 102 -12.80 0.38 -14.41
CA LYS A 102 -13.34 -0.92 -14.84
C LYS A 102 -12.58 -2.09 -14.21
N GLU A 103 -11.25 -2.05 -14.18
CA GLU A 103 -10.43 -3.09 -13.54
C GLU A 103 -10.70 -3.14 -12.03
N LEU A 104 -10.86 -1.99 -11.38
CA LEU A 104 -11.21 -1.92 -9.97
C LEU A 104 -12.57 -2.55 -9.68
N ASP A 105 -13.59 -2.25 -10.49
CA ASP A 105 -14.93 -2.82 -10.35
C ASP A 105 -14.91 -4.35 -10.55
N GLU A 106 -14.21 -4.85 -11.57
CA GLU A 106 -14.07 -6.29 -11.83
C GLU A 106 -13.36 -7.03 -10.69
N VAL A 107 -12.30 -6.44 -10.13
CA VAL A 107 -11.63 -6.96 -8.94
C VAL A 107 -12.54 -6.91 -7.71
N GLY A 108 -13.31 -5.83 -7.56
CA GLY A 108 -14.29 -5.67 -6.48
C GLY A 108 -15.34 -6.77 -6.51
N ASP A 109 -15.92 -7.04 -7.68
CA ASP A 109 -16.91 -8.09 -7.90
C ASP A 109 -16.32 -9.47 -7.59
N GLN A 110 -15.09 -9.76 -8.04
CA GLN A 110 -14.42 -11.03 -7.72
C GLN A 110 -14.17 -11.20 -6.22
N ILE A 111 -13.80 -10.14 -5.51
CA ILE A 111 -13.58 -10.20 -4.05
C ILE A 111 -14.90 -10.46 -3.33
N MET A 112 -15.98 -9.78 -3.76
CA MET A 112 -17.31 -9.97 -3.18
C MET A 112 -17.79 -11.41 -3.38
N GLU A 113 -17.68 -11.96 -4.59
CA GLU A 113 -18.06 -13.34 -4.88
C GLU A 113 -17.26 -14.35 -4.03
N ARG A 114 -15.95 -14.12 -3.85
CA ARG A 114 -15.12 -14.97 -2.97
C ARG A 114 -15.51 -14.85 -1.51
N LEU A 115 -15.93 -13.66 -1.07
CA LEU A 115 -16.38 -13.43 0.30
C LEU A 115 -17.71 -14.12 0.55
N ASP A 116 -18.67 -13.99 -0.36
CA ASP A 116 -19.97 -14.66 -0.31
C ASP A 116 -19.82 -16.18 -0.32
N SER A 117 -18.97 -16.73 -1.20
CA SER A 117 -18.66 -18.15 -1.23
C SER A 117 -18.07 -18.66 0.09
N LYS A 118 -17.14 -17.89 0.69
CA LYS A 118 -16.59 -18.24 2.01
C LYS A 118 -17.63 -18.14 3.11
N MET A 119 -18.47 -17.09 3.10
CA MET A 119 -19.53 -16.90 4.08
C MET A 119 -20.51 -18.06 4.04
N GLN A 120 -20.92 -18.49 2.85
CA GLN A 120 -21.79 -19.64 2.65
C GLN A 120 -21.15 -20.93 3.18
N ALA A 121 -19.87 -21.17 2.90
CA ALA A 121 -19.16 -22.33 3.44
C ALA A 121 -19.05 -22.31 4.97
N PHE A 122 -18.89 -21.12 5.57
CA PHE A 122 -18.92 -20.96 7.03
C PHE A 122 -20.30 -21.24 7.61
N GLU A 123 -21.37 -20.78 6.95
CA GLU A 123 -22.74 -21.04 7.36
C GLU A 123 -23.06 -22.53 7.32
N GLU A 124 -22.73 -23.20 6.20
CA GLU A 124 -22.89 -24.66 6.07
C GLU A 124 -22.09 -25.41 7.14
N THR A 125 -20.84 -25.02 7.38
CA THR A 125 -20.00 -25.64 8.43
C THR A 125 -20.60 -25.45 9.82
N ALA A 126 -21.13 -24.26 10.11
CA ALA A 126 -21.74 -23.96 11.41
C ALA A 126 -23.07 -24.73 11.61
N GLU A 127 -23.85 -24.91 10.54
CA GLU A 127 -25.06 -25.73 10.57
C GLU A 127 -24.73 -27.21 10.80
N VAL A 128 -23.73 -27.75 10.10
CA VAL A 128 -23.26 -29.13 10.30
C VAL A 128 -22.76 -29.32 11.74
N GLN A 129 -21.98 -28.39 12.28
CA GLN A 129 -21.52 -28.45 13.67
C GLN A 129 -22.68 -28.41 14.67
N ARG A 130 -23.72 -27.59 14.43
CA ARG A 130 -24.92 -27.58 15.28
C ARG A 130 -25.65 -28.92 15.25
N GLN A 131 -25.81 -29.52 14.08
CA GLN A 131 -26.43 -30.85 13.95
C GLN A 131 -25.60 -31.93 14.63
N GLU A 132 -24.27 -31.88 14.52
CA GLU A 132 -23.37 -32.83 15.20
C GLU A 132 -23.48 -32.72 16.72
N ILE A 133 -23.55 -31.49 17.26
CA ILE A 133 -23.77 -31.27 18.70
C ILE A 133 -25.14 -31.83 19.13
N GLU A 134 -26.20 -31.59 18.35
CA GLU A 134 -27.53 -32.11 18.67
C GLU A 134 -27.56 -33.65 18.68
N MET A 135 -26.90 -34.30 17.72
CA MET A 135 -26.79 -35.76 17.68
C MET A 135 -25.94 -36.29 18.84
N ASN A 136 -24.83 -35.63 19.17
CA ASN A 136 -23.99 -35.99 20.31
C ASN A 136 -24.73 -35.85 21.65
N GLU A 137 -25.58 -34.83 21.80
CA GLU A 137 -26.41 -34.65 22.98
C GLU A 137 -27.40 -35.80 23.16
N ARG A 138 -28.05 -36.24 22.06
CA ARG A 138 -28.95 -37.42 22.10
C ARG A 138 -28.20 -38.70 22.48
N VAL A 139 -27.00 -38.91 21.94
CA VAL A 139 -26.16 -40.07 22.31
C VAL A 139 -25.75 -40.00 23.77
N LEU A 140 -25.51 -38.80 24.31
CA LEU A 140 -25.17 -38.59 25.72
C LEU A 140 -26.37 -38.89 26.62
N GLU A 141 -27.57 -38.45 26.24
CA GLU A 141 -28.83 -38.75 26.95
C GLU A 141 -29.08 -40.26 27.02
N ASP A 142 -28.94 -40.99 25.91
CA ASP A 142 -29.04 -42.45 25.87
C ASP A 142 -28.00 -43.13 26.79
N PHE A 143 -26.78 -42.57 26.86
CA PHE A 143 -25.72 -43.06 27.74
C PHE A 143 -26.02 -42.83 29.22
N GLU A 144 -26.55 -41.66 29.58
CA GLU A 144 -26.94 -41.32 30.95
C GLU A 144 -28.07 -42.24 31.43
N ASP A 145 -29.09 -42.45 30.59
CA ASP A 145 -30.19 -43.40 30.85
C ASP A 145 -29.67 -44.82 31.05
N TRP A 146 -28.72 -45.25 30.20
CA TRP A 146 -28.09 -46.56 30.32
C TRP A 146 -27.32 -46.71 31.64
N ILE A 147 -26.53 -45.72 32.04
CA ILE A 147 -25.81 -45.71 33.32
C ILE A 147 -26.79 -45.69 34.49
N GLU A 148 -27.86 -44.90 34.44
CA GLU A 148 -28.84 -44.86 35.51
C GLU A 148 -29.53 -46.21 35.69
N LYS A 149 -29.86 -46.87 34.58
CA LYS A 149 -30.40 -48.23 34.57
C LYS A 149 -29.40 -49.24 35.13
N GLU A 150 -28.14 -49.22 34.69
CA GLU A 150 -27.08 -50.13 35.19
C GLU A 150 -26.81 -49.89 36.69
N LYS A 151 -26.80 -48.63 37.14
CA LYS A 151 -26.63 -48.26 38.56
C LYS A 151 -27.80 -48.75 39.42
N ASN A 152 -29.04 -48.62 38.93
CA ASN A 152 -30.24 -49.16 39.59
C ASN A 152 -30.28 -50.69 39.55
N GLU A 153 -29.70 -51.31 38.52
CA GLU A 153 -29.58 -52.77 38.41
C GLU A 153 -28.42 -53.34 39.21
N GLY A 154 -27.42 -52.52 39.58
CA GLY A 154 -26.54 -52.69 40.75
C GLY A 154 -26.12 -54.13 40.99
N MET A 155 -25.55 -54.78 39.97
CA MET A 155 -25.21 -56.21 39.93
C MET A 155 -24.10 -56.62 40.90
N PHE A 156 -23.60 -55.71 41.73
CA PHE A 156 -22.62 -56.01 42.78
C PHE A 156 -23.25 -56.46 44.11
N PHE A 157 -24.45 -55.99 44.48
CA PHE A 157 -24.97 -56.24 45.85
C PHE A 157 -26.04 -57.32 45.96
N LYS A 158 -26.73 -57.69 44.87
CA LYS A 158 -27.66 -58.84 44.89
C LYS A 158 -26.93 -60.17 45.17
N SER A 159 -25.65 -60.24 44.82
CA SER A 159 -24.78 -61.40 45.04
C SER A 159 -24.08 -61.41 46.42
N LEU A 160 -24.09 -60.30 47.16
CA LEU A 160 -23.30 -60.13 48.39
C LEU A 160 -24.12 -60.21 49.70
N GLY A 161 -25.42 -60.48 49.63
CA GLY A 161 -26.32 -60.57 50.79
C GLY A 161 -26.07 -61.73 51.78
N LYS A 162 -24.95 -62.48 51.67
CA LYS A 162 -24.59 -63.55 52.63
C LYS A 162 -23.10 -63.57 52.95
N VAL A 163 -22.52 -62.46 53.39
CA VAL A 163 -21.17 -62.50 54.02
C VAL A 163 -21.14 -61.67 55.31
N LYS A 164 -20.72 -62.34 56.38
CA LYS A 164 -20.65 -61.88 57.77
C LYS A 164 -19.48 -60.87 57.96
N PRO A 165 -19.64 -59.77 58.69
CA PRO A 165 -18.62 -58.72 58.75
C PRO A 165 -17.51 -59.06 59.75
N ARG A 166 -16.25 -58.72 59.41
CA ARG A 166 -15.12 -58.72 60.36
C ARG A 166 -14.22 -57.50 60.17
N ASN A 167 -14.30 -56.63 61.18
CA ASN A 167 -13.31 -55.75 61.79
C ASN A 167 -12.51 -54.71 60.97
N LYS A 168 -12.66 -53.49 61.49
CA LYS A 168 -11.97 -52.21 61.21
C LYS A 168 -10.48 -52.26 61.58
N LYS A 169 -9.65 -51.53 60.83
CA LYS A 169 -8.40 -50.81 61.21
C LYS A 169 -8.05 -49.91 60.02
N GLU A 170 -8.33 -48.61 60.12
CA GLU A 170 -7.37 -47.57 60.51
C GLU A 170 -6.29 -47.35 59.45
N LEU A 171 -6.42 -46.27 58.67
CA LEU A 171 -5.31 -45.68 57.95
C LEU A 171 -5.49 -44.15 57.95
N THR A 172 -4.91 -43.56 58.98
CA THR A 172 -4.66 -42.12 59.10
C THR A 172 -3.49 -41.76 58.17
N VAL A 173 -3.73 -40.93 57.16
CA VAL A 173 -2.64 -40.30 56.38
C VAL A 173 -2.84 -38.80 56.41
N LYS A 174 -1.87 -38.14 57.05
CA LYS A 174 -1.72 -36.69 57.11
C LYS A 174 -1.45 -36.11 55.71
N PRO A 175 -2.00 -34.95 55.32
CA PRO A 175 -1.62 -34.28 54.09
C PRO A 175 -0.27 -33.57 54.26
N THR A 176 0.69 -33.81 53.37
CA THR A 176 2.02 -33.20 53.35
C THR A 176 2.07 -32.04 52.35
N PRO A 177 2.07 -30.76 52.79
CA PRO A 177 2.04 -29.58 51.90
C PRO A 177 3.38 -29.27 51.19
N LYS A 178 4.36 -30.18 51.23
CA LYS A 178 5.70 -29.98 50.64
C LYS A 178 5.84 -30.55 49.23
N LEU A 179 4.94 -31.44 48.82
CA LEU A 179 4.95 -32.07 47.50
C LEU A 179 4.38 -31.15 46.41
N GLU A 180 3.39 -30.32 46.76
CA GLU A 180 2.75 -29.43 45.78
C GLU A 180 3.69 -28.32 45.32
N ALA A 181 4.47 -27.73 46.24
CA ALA A 181 5.43 -26.67 45.93
C ALA A 181 6.60 -27.15 45.04
N GLN A 182 7.04 -28.41 45.18
CA GLN A 182 8.01 -29.02 44.26
C GLN A 182 7.38 -29.32 42.92
N LYS A 183 6.14 -29.82 42.89
CA LYS A 183 5.40 -30.11 41.67
C LYS A 183 5.14 -28.85 40.84
N VAL A 184 4.78 -27.72 41.45
CA VAL A 184 4.66 -26.45 40.70
C VAL A 184 6.01 -25.89 40.24
N LYS A 185 7.11 -26.17 40.94
CA LYS A 185 8.45 -25.77 40.51
C LYS A 185 8.96 -26.61 39.34
N GLU A 186 8.63 -27.91 39.32
CA GLU A 186 8.92 -28.80 38.20
C GLU A 186 8.03 -28.50 36.99
N ILE A 187 6.73 -28.24 37.18
CA ILE A 187 5.84 -27.80 36.11
C ILE A 187 6.28 -26.44 35.55
N ALA A 188 6.74 -25.51 36.40
CA ALA A 188 7.30 -24.23 35.94
C ALA A 188 8.60 -24.42 35.14
N LYS A 189 9.45 -25.39 35.52
CA LYS A 189 10.71 -25.71 34.82
C LYS A 189 10.47 -26.49 33.51
N GLU A 190 9.42 -27.31 33.44
CA GLU A 190 9.01 -28.03 32.22
C GLU A 190 8.22 -27.12 31.25
N SER A 191 7.53 -26.11 31.79
CA SER A 191 6.88 -25.01 31.04
C SER A 191 7.88 -23.95 30.55
N ALA A 192 9.01 -23.77 31.23
CA ALA A 192 10.07 -22.83 30.88
C ALA A 192 11.10 -23.52 29.98
N GLY A 193 10.88 -23.46 28.66
CA GLY A 193 11.75 -24.10 27.67
C GLY A 193 11.01 -24.69 26.46
N SER A 194 9.70 -24.45 26.35
CA SER A 194 8.94 -24.91 25.19
C SER A 194 9.29 -24.09 23.94
N LYS A 195 9.65 -24.80 22.86
CA LYS A 195 9.93 -24.25 21.52
C LYS A 195 8.83 -23.31 21.01
N THR A 196 7.60 -23.45 21.49
CA THR A 196 6.48 -22.59 21.12
C THR A 196 6.63 -21.15 21.65
N ARG A 197 7.12 -20.95 22.88
CA ARG A 197 7.34 -19.59 23.42
C ARG A 197 8.48 -18.87 22.72
N MET A 198 9.58 -19.58 22.48
CA MET A 198 10.72 -19.05 21.70
C MET A 198 10.29 -18.60 20.30
N ASN A 199 9.45 -19.37 19.61
CA ASN A 199 8.93 -18.97 18.30
C ASN A 199 8.01 -17.74 18.37
N ILE A 200 7.24 -17.58 19.45
CA ILE A 200 6.42 -16.38 19.67
C ILE A 200 7.30 -15.14 19.86
N TYR A 201 8.36 -15.21 20.67
CA TYR A 201 9.29 -14.09 20.81
C TYR A 201 10.06 -13.80 19.52
N LEU A 202 10.45 -14.83 18.76
CA LEU A 202 11.06 -14.65 17.44
C LEU A 202 10.12 -13.93 16.46
N GLY A 203 8.83 -14.29 16.48
CA GLY A 203 7.79 -13.63 15.68
C GLY A 203 7.60 -12.17 16.09
N LEU A 204 7.51 -11.89 17.39
CA LEU A 204 7.43 -10.52 17.91
C LEU A 204 8.67 -9.69 17.55
N MET A 205 9.85 -10.29 17.62
CA MET A 205 11.11 -9.67 17.21
C MET A 205 11.16 -9.35 15.71
N ALA A 206 10.64 -10.25 14.86
CA ALA A 206 10.56 -10.01 13.42
C ALA A 206 9.60 -8.86 13.08
N ILE A 207 8.42 -8.83 13.72
CA ILE A 207 7.44 -7.74 13.54
C ILE A 207 8.03 -6.43 14.04
N LEU A 208 8.61 -6.41 15.25
CA LEU A 208 9.19 -5.20 15.84
C LEU A 208 10.39 -4.70 15.01
N GLY A 209 11.25 -5.58 14.52
CA GLY A 209 12.35 -5.24 13.62
C GLY A 209 11.86 -4.60 12.31
N LEU A 210 10.79 -5.15 11.71
CA LEU A 210 10.17 -4.57 10.52
C LEU A 210 9.58 -3.18 10.79
N THR A 211 8.95 -2.97 11.95
CA THR A 211 8.43 -1.65 12.33
C THR A 211 9.53 -0.61 12.53
N ILE A 212 10.67 -0.99 13.12
CA ILE A 212 11.83 -0.10 13.30
C ILE A 212 12.44 0.24 11.93
N ALA A 213 12.61 -0.74 11.05
CA ALA A 213 13.12 -0.51 9.70
C ALA A 213 12.20 0.43 8.91
N ASN A 214 10.88 0.21 8.96
CA ASN A 214 9.92 1.08 8.28
C ASN A 214 9.94 2.52 8.85
N ALA A 215 10.02 2.68 10.17
CA ALA A 215 10.09 4.00 10.82
C ALA A 215 11.40 4.76 10.54
N VAL A 216 12.50 4.06 10.24
CA VAL A 216 13.80 4.67 9.94
C VAL A 216 13.96 4.97 8.45
N PHE A 217 13.46 4.10 7.57
CA PHE A 217 13.69 4.20 6.12
C PHE A 217 12.54 4.85 5.34
N ALA A 218 11.29 4.72 5.78
CA ALA A 218 10.13 5.15 4.98
C ALA A 218 9.59 6.55 5.32
N THR A 219 9.99 7.14 6.46
CA THR A 219 9.46 8.44 6.91
C THR A 219 10.56 9.50 7.02
N PRO A 220 10.45 10.66 6.35
CA PRO A 220 11.46 11.74 6.40
C PRO A 220 11.44 12.54 7.72
N GLU A 221 10.38 12.43 8.53
CA GLU A 221 10.27 13.03 9.86
C GLU A 221 10.39 11.96 10.94
N VAL A 222 11.62 11.52 11.21
CA VAL A 222 11.89 10.46 12.19
C VAL A 222 11.76 11.03 13.61
N GLU A 223 10.70 10.64 14.32
CA GLU A 223 10.58 10.88 15.76
C GLU A 223 11.54 9.95 16.53
N TRP A 224 12.79 10.38 16.68
CA TRP A 224 13.85 9.64 17.38
C TRP A 224 13.47 9.16 18.79
N ARG A 225 12.53 9.86 19.46
CA ARG A 225 11.98 9.42 20.75
C ARG A 225 11.19 8.12 20.67
N LYS A 226 10.36 7.96 19.63
CA LYS A 226 9.58 6.74 19.39
C LYS A 226 10.48 5.60 18.93
N VAL A 227 11.45 5.88 18.07
CA VAL A 227 12.44 4.89 17.63
C VAL A 227 13.31 4.43 18.81
N ALA A 228 13.77 5.33 19.67
CA ALA A 228 14.54 4.97 20.87
C ALA A 228 13.72 4.11 21.85
N ALA A 229 12.44 4.43 22.06
CA ALA A 229 11.55 3.61 22.88
C ALA A 229 11.37 2.19 22.28
N LEU A 230 11.20 2.08 20.97
CA LEU A 230 11.07 0.78 20.28
C LEU A 230 12.36 -0.04 20.34
N VAL A 231 13.53 0.60 20.22
CA VAL A 231 14.84 -0.06 20.36
C VAL A 231 15.06 -0.56 21.79
N LEU A 232 14.66 0.21 22.82
CA LEU A 232 14.72 -0.24 24.21
C LEU A 232 13.85 -1.47 24.47
N ILE A 233 12.63 -1.49 23.92
CA ILE A 233 11.72 -2.66 24.01
C ILE A 233 12.32 -3.86 23.27
N PHE A 234 12.94 -3.65 22.11
CA PHE A 234 13.62 -4.69 21.35
C PHE A 234 14.78 -5.31 22.12
N ILE A 235 15.60 -4.49 22.80
CA ILE A 235 16.69 -4.98 23.67
C ILE A 235 16.13 -5.81 24.84
N GLY A 236 15.01 -5.41 25.43
CA GLY A 236 14.32 -6.19 26.47
C GLY A 236 13.87 -7.56 25.98
N LEU A 237 13.33 -7.65 24.76
CA LEU A 237 12.94 -8.92 24.14
C LEU A 237 14.14 -9.82 23.83
N VAL A 238 15.26 -9.26 23.38
CA VAL A 238 16.51 -10.01 23.19
C VAL A 238 16.97 -10.62 24.51
N ALA A 239 16.94 -9.86 25.61
CA ALA A 239 17.32 -10.37 26.93
C ALA A 239 16.38 -11.50 27.40
N GLN A 240 15.08 -11.40 27.10
CA GLN A 240 14.10 -12.45 27.40
C GLN A 240 14.36 -13.74 26.60
N VAL A 241 14.73 -13.62 25.32
CA VAL A 241 15.11 -14.75 24.48
C VAL A 241 16.41 -15.41 24.96
N ILE A 242 17.42 -14.63 25.35
CA ILE A 242 18.68 -15.16 25.91
C ILE A 242 18.42 -15.88 27.23
N TYR A 243 17.61 -15.31 28.12
CA TYR A 243 17.23 -15.96 29.38
C TYR A 243 16.51 -17.29 29.17
N GLU A 244 15.60 -17.35 28.19
CA GLU A 244 14.92 -18.60 27.84
C GLU A 244 15.84 -19.62 27.14
N GLN A 245 16.84 -19.16 26.37
CA GLN A 245 17.86 -20.03 25.80
C GLN A 245 18.76 -20.62 26.88
N ASP A 246 19.23 -19.80 27.83
CA ASP A 246 20.08 -20.21 28.95
C ASP A 246 19.38 -21.20 29.88
N ILE A 247 18.05 -21.07 30.05
CA ILE A 247 17.27 -22.04 30.85
C ILE A 247 16.98 -23.35 30.09
N SER A 248 16.92 -23.29 28.76
CA SER A 248 16.72 -24.48 27.90
C SER A 248 18.03 -25.23 27.59
N SER A 249 19.15 -24.52 27.64
CA SER A 249 20.49 -25.09 27.53
C SER A 249 20.83 -25.74 28.87
N PRO A 250 21.06 -27.06 28.93
CA PRO A 250 21.53 -27.67 30.16
C PRO A 250 22.90 -27.07 30.49
N GLU A 251 22.93 -26.17 31.48
CA GLU A 251 24.16 -25.68 32.10
C GLU A 251 24.91 -26.91 32.64
N ALA A 252 25.93 -27.31 31.88
CA ALA A 252 26.94 -28.26 32.32
C ALA A 252 27.48 -27.78 33.67
N GLU A 253 27.49 -28.71 34.61
CA GLU A 253 27.85 -28.51 36.00
C GLU A 253 29.11 -27.65 36.19
N LYS A 254 28.94 -26.64 37.05
CA LYS A 254 29.90 -26.14 38.05
C LYS A 254 31.28 -26.82 38.05
N LYS A 255 32.32 -26.02 37.81
CA LYS A 255 33.54 -26.08 38.64
C LYS A 255 34.02 -24.66 38.97
N GLY A 256 33.51 -24.15 40.09
CA GLY A 256 34.31 -23.32 40.99
C GLY A 256 35.22 -24.24 41.81
N GLY A 257 36.43 -23.75 42.10
CA GLY A 257 37.55 -24.54 42.59
C GLY A 257 37.47 -25.03 44.04
N GLU A 258 38.42 -25.90 44.37
CA GLU A 258 38.88 -26.12 45.74
C GLU A 258 40.41 -26.13 45.75
N GLU A 259 40.92 -25.35 46.68
CA GLU A 259 42.30 -25.03 47.01
C GLU A 259 42.90 -26.15 47.86
N LYS A 260 44.09 -26.63 47.49
CA LYS A 260 45.13 -27.16 48.40
C LYS A 260 46.48 -27.16 47.71
#